data_AF-G8JRN7-F1
#
_entry.id   AF-G8JRN7-F1
#
_cell.length_a   1.000
_cell.length_b   1.000
_cell.length_c   1.000
_cell.angle_alpha   90.00
_cell.angle_beta   90.00
_cell.angle_gamma   90.00
#
_symmetry.space_group_name_H-M   'P 1'
#
loop_
_entity.id
_entity.type
_entity.pdbx_description
1 polymer ?
#
loop_
_entity_poly.entity_id
_entity_poly.type
_entity_poly.pdbx_seq_one_letter_code
_entity_poly.pdbx_strand_id
1 'polypeptide(L)'
;MNVNNSGLVSSYRPLIRALVKASKRSHIEQIKQDIKKEITVLTYKKIQTVREQADMKDSNEKLNLLKLSHSLSKQIEDLKSQDPSKSKKLFFYPHSKELRSIIMSDPVSRGVFEKRLEHLMDVAAFVKNQMEYDILIDRYNPGLGMSQEEKVRRTANKVGLQVPEDVL
;
A
#
# COMPACT_ATOMS: atom_id res chain seq x y z
N MET A 1 -30.84 -29.98 8.46
CA MET A 1 -29.98 -30.03 7.24
C MET A 1 -28.80 -29.09 7.46
N ASN A 2 -27.61 -29.61 7.76
CA ASN A 2 -26.39 -28.82 7.89
C ASN A 2 -25.89 -28.46 6.49
N VAL A 3 -26.17 -27.24 6.04
CA VAL A 3 -25.59 -26.73 4.78
C VAL A 3 -24.08 -26.61 5.00
N ASN A 4 -23.30 -27.23 4.13
CA ASN A 4 -21.85 -27.38 4.20
C ASN A 4 -21.11 -26.03 4.34
N ASN A 5 -20.96 -25.56 5.58
CA ASN A 5 -20.20 -24.35 5.93
C ASN A 5 -18.72 -24.46 5.50
N SER A 6 -18.19 -25.69 5.41
CA SER A 6 -16.83 -25.97 4.94
C SER A 6 -16.62 -25.65 3.46
N GLY A 7 -17.61 -25.91 2.59
CA GLY A 7 -17.53 -25.64 1.16
C GLY A 7 -17.50 -24.14 0.83
N LEU A 8 -18.31 -23.35 1.55
CA LEU A 8 -18.29 -21.88 1.45
C LEU A 8 -16.97 -21.28 1.92
N VAL A 9 -16.46 -21.75 3.06
CA VAL A 9 -15.18 -21.26 3.57
C VAL A 9 -14.04 -21.61 2.62
N SER A 10 -14.13 -22.76 1.95
CA SER A 10 -13.15 -23.17 0.93
C SER A 10 -13.16 -22.23 -0.29
N SER A 11 -14.32 -21.73 -0.70
CA SER A 11 -14.48 -20.99 -1.95
C SER A 11 -14.26 -19.47 -1.85
N TYR A 12 -14.63 -18.79 -0.76
CA TYR A 12 -14.30 -17.36 -0.69
C TYR A 12 -12.81 -17.12 -0.35
N ARG A 13 -12.07 -18.15 0.10
CA ARG A 13 -10.62 -18.07 0.37
C ARG A 13 -9.79 -17.67 -0.86
N PRO A 14 -9.95 -18.32 -2.03
CA PRO A 14 -9.35 -17.88 -3.29
C PRO A 14 -9.59 -16.41 -3.60
N LEU A 15 -10.84 -15.93 -3.44
CA LEU A 15 -11.19 -14.54 -3.65
C LEU A 15 -10.42 -13.61 -2.70
N ILE A 16 -10.41 -13.90 -1.39
CA ILE A 16 -9.64 -13.11 -0.41
C ILE A 16 -8.16 -13.11 -0.74
N ARG A 17 -7.57 -14.25 -1.13
CA ARG A 17 -6.15 -14.32 -1.53
C ARG A 17 -5.87 -13.47 -2.76
N ALA A 18 -6.75 -13.51 -3.77
CA ALA A 18 -6.63 -12.69 -4.97
C ALA A 18 -6.70 -11.20 -4.63
N LEU A 19 -7.66 -10.79 -3.79
CA LEU A 19 -7.82 -9.41 -3.32
C LEU A 19 -6.60 -8.92 -2.52
N VAL A 20 -6.09 -9.73 -1.59
CA VAL A 20 -4.87 -9.41 -0.82
C VAL A 20 -3.68 -9.19 -1.75
N LYS A 21 -3.51 -10.05 -2.76
CA LYS A 21 -2.42 -9.93 -3.73
C LYS A 21 -2.58 -8.67 -4.59
N ALA A 22 -3.80 -8.38 -5.05
CA ALA A 22 -4.09 -7.20 -5.86
C ALA A 22 -3.87 -5.89 -5.09
N SER A 23 -4.33 -5.82 -3.83
CA SER A 23 -4.16 -4.62 -3.00
C SER A 23 -2.73 -4.42 -2.50
N LYS A 24 -1.86 -5.43 -2.57
CA LYS A 24 -0.51 -5.39 -1.96
C LYS A 24 0.32 -4.20 -2.45
N ARG A 25 0.35 -3.93 -3.77
CA ARG A 25 1.11 -2.81 -4.34
C ARG A 25 0.62 -1.47 -3.80
N SER A 26 -0.70 -1.26 -3.83
CA SER A 26 -1.34 -0.03 -3.31
C SER A 26 -1.10 0.16 -1.80
N HIS A 27 -1.25 -0.90 -1.01
CA HIS A 27 -0.98 -0.84 0.43
C HIS A 27 0.48 -0.52 0.75
N ILE A 28 1.45 -1.06 0.00
CA ILE A 28 2.87 -0.71 0.17
C ILE A 28 3.08 0.79 -0.08
N GLU A 29 2.50 1.33 -1.14
CA GLU A 29 2.60 2.76 -1.44
C GLU A 29 1.92 3.63 -0.38
N GLN A 30 0.74 3.23 0.12
CA GLN A 30 0.08 3.90 1.24
C GLN A 30 0.95 3.89 2.50
N ILE A 31 1.53 2.74 2.88
CA ILE A 31 2.44 2.63 4.03
C ILE A 31 3.66 3.55 3.86
N LYS A 32 4.25 3.61 2.66
CA LYS A 32 5.36 4.54 2.38
C LYS A 32 4.95 6.00 2.58
N GLN A 33 3.78 6.39 2.09
CA GLN A 33 3.27 7.75 2.27
C GLN A 33 3.00 8.07 3.74
N ASP A 34 2.46 7.12 4.49
CA ASP A 34 2.16 7.31 5.91
C ASP A 34 3.44 7.40 6.75
N ILE A 35 4.45 6.56 6.49
CA ILE A 35 5.78 6.68 7.10
C ILE A 35 6.39 8.05 6.78
N LYS A 36 6.29 8.51 5.53
CA LYS A 36 6.79 9.83 5.14
C LYS A 36 6.11 10.95 5.93
N LYS A 37 4.77 10.92 6.06
CA LYS A 37 4.02 11.88 6.88
C LYS A 37 4.46 11.84 8.33
N GLU A 38 4.62 10.65 8.90
CA GLU A 38 5.03 10.46 10.29
C GLU A 38 6.43 11.04 10.54
N ILE A 39 7.39 10.75 9.65
CA ILE A 39 8.72 11.35 9.68
C ILE A 39 8.65 12.88 9.62
N THR A 40 7.81 13.45 8.76
CA THR A 40 7.63 14.91 8.67
C THR A 40 7.12 15.50 9.98
N VAL A 41 6.09 14.88 10.58
CA VAL A 41 5.55 15.29 11.88
C VAL A 41 6.59 15.23 12.99
N LEU A 42 7.35 14.12 13.08
CA LEU A 42 8.41 13.97 14.08
C LEU A 42 9.56 14.95 13.86
N THR A 43 9.92 15.21 12.61
CA THR A 43 10.95 16.21 12.26
C THR A 43 10.52 17.61 12.70
N TYR A 44 9.26 17.97 12.45
CA TYR A 44 8.71 19.25 12.91
C TYR A 44 8.74 19.34 14.44
N LYS A 45 8.27 18.31 15.15
CA LYS A 45 8.33 18.25 16.62
C LYS A 45 9.75 18.39 17.14
N LYS A 46 10.73 17.71 16.53
CA LYS A 46 12.15 17.82 16.88
C LYS A 46 12.65 19.25 16.72
N ILE A 47 12.35 19.90 15.59
CA ILE A 47 12.75 21.30 15.34
C ILE A 47 12.16 22.21 16.42
N GLN A 48 10.89 22.00 16.78
CA GLN A 48 10.24 22.76 17.85
C GLN A 48 10.93 22.55 19.21
N THR A 49 11.21 21.31 19.60
CA THR A 49 11.92 20.99 20.86
C THR A 49 13.32 21.63 20.91
N VAL A 50 14.04 21.67 19.78
CA VAL A 50 15.36 22.32 19.70
C VAL A 50 15.26 23.84 19.83
N ARG A 51 14.23 24.46 19.28
CA ARG A 51 13.97 25.90 19.45
C ARG A 51 13.65 26.23 20.90
N GLU A 52 12.75 25.47 21.52
CA GLU A 52 12.40 25.61 22.94
C GLU A 52 13.64 25.46 23.82
N GLN A 53 14.54 24.52 23.52
CA GLN A 53 15.80 24.35 24.25
C GLN A 53 16.70 25.60 24.21
N ALA A 54 16.72 26.33 23.10
CA ALA A 54 17.55 27.52 22.93
C ALA A 54 17.05 28.72 23.77
N ASP A 55 15.73 28.86 23.92
CA ASP A 55 15.10 29.97 24.64
C ASP A 55 15.09 29.77 26.16
N MET A 56 15.15 28.52 26.63
CA MET A 56 15.11 28.21 28.07
C MET A 56 16.39 28.64 28.81
N LYS A 57 16.26 29.00 30.09
CA LYS A 57 17.39 29.37 30.96
C LYS A 57 17.76 28.27 31.97
N ASP A 58 16.80 27.45 32.40
CA ASP A 58 17.03 26.36 33.35
C ASP A 58 17.82 25.19 32.72
N SER A 59 18.83 24.70 33.45
CA SER A 59 19.74 23.64 33.03
C SER A 59 19.06 22.25 33.05
N ASN A 60 18.18 22.00 34.02
CA ASN A 60 17.48 20.71 34.14
C ASN A 60 16.45 20.52 33.02
N GLU A 61 15.70 21.56 32.68
CA GLU A 61 14.72 21.52 31.59
C GLU A 61 15.40 21.36 30.22
N LYS A 62 16.55 22.01 30.00
CA LYS A 62 17.39 21.81 28.80
C LYS A 62 17.82 20.36 28.63
N LEU A 63 18.24 19.71 29.71
CA LEU A 63 18.64 18.31 29.68
C LEU A 63 17.47 17.40 29.29
N ASN A 64 16.26 17.67 29.77
CA ASN A 64 15.06 16.92 29.41
C ASN A 64 14.67 17.11 27.94
N LEU A 65 14.73 18.34 27.42
CA LEU A 65 14.47 18.63 25.99
C LEU A 65 15.53 17.97 25.08
N LEU A 66 16.79 17.91 25.51
CA LEU A 66 17.84 17.21 24.78
C LEU A 66 17.57 15.70 24.70
N LYS A 67 17.18 15.08 25.82
CA LYS A 67 16.78 13.66 25.85
C LYS A 67 15.58 13.41 24.92
N LEU A 68 14.59 14.30 24.93
CA LEU A 68 13.43 14.22 24.04
C LEU A 68 13.85 14.32 22.57
N SER A 69 14.68 15.30 22.20
CA SER A 69 15.21 15.48 20.84
C SER A 69 15.99 14.25 20.35
N HIS A 70 16.78 13.62 21.23
CA HIS A 70 17.47 12.37 20.93
C HIS A 70 16.48 11.22 20.71
N SER A 71 15.45 11.09 21.56
CA SER A 71 14.42 10.06 21.40
C SER A 71 13.64 10.21 20.08
N LEU A 72 13.30 11.45 19.69
CA LEU A 72 12.67 11.76 18.41
C LEU A 72 13.59 11.41 17.23
N SER A 73 14.90 11.67 17.37
CA SER A 73 15.88 11.30 16.34
C SER A 73 15.95 9.79 16.14
N LYS A 74 15.95 9.03 17.24
CA LYS A 74 15.90 7.57 17.21
C LYS A 74 14.61 7.05 16.54
N GLN A 75 13.45 7.62 16.89
CA GLN A 75 12.18 7.25 16.25
C GLN A 75 12.18 7.50 14.74
N ILE A 76 12.77 8.61 14.29
CA ILE A 76 12.90 8.92 12.85
C ILE A 76 13.81 7.89 12.16
N GLU A 77 14.92 7.49 12.79
CA GLU A 77 15.83 6.49 12.24
C GLU A 77 15.18 5.10 12.18
N ASP A 78 14.45 4.72 13.24
CA ASP A 78 13.67 3.49 13.29
C ASP A 78 12.63 3.47 12.15
N LEU A 79 11.88 4.55 11.94
CA LEU A 79 10.91 4.65 10.83
C LEU A 79 11.56 4.58 9.44
N LYS A 80 12.75 5.15 9.26
CA LYS A 80 13.51 5.07 8.00
C LYS A 80 14.02 3.66 7.71
N SER A 81 14.35 2.90 8.75
CA SER A 81 14.85 1.53 8.62
C SER A 81 13.75 0.48 8.38
N GLN A 82 12.47 0.84 8.61
CA GLN A 82 11.34 -0.05 8.36
C GLN A 82 11.17 -0.32 6.87
N ASP A 83 11.08 -1.60 6.52
CA ASP A 83 10.71 -2.05 5.17
C ASP A 83 9.18 -2.18 5.05
N PRO A 84 8.50 -1.32 4.27
CA PRO A 84 7.05 -1.39 4.07
C PRO A 84 6.57 -2.75 3.56
N SER A 85 7.41 -3.47 2.83
CA SER A 85 7.11 -4.75 2.18
C SER A 85 6.94 -5.91 3.16
N LYS A 86 7.45 -5.77 4.39
CA LYS A 86 7.42 -6.79 5.44
C LYS A 86 6.29 -6.58 6.45
N SER A 87 5.47 -5.54 6.25
CA SER A 87 4.36 -5.24 7.16
C SER A 87 3.33 -6.38 7.19
N LYS A 88 3.00 -6.86 8.39
CA LYS A 88 1.96 -7.89 8.58
C LYS A 88 0.60 -7.45 8.03
N LYS A 89 0.34 -6.14 7.96
CA LYS A 89 -0.90 -5.56 7.42
C LYS A 89 -1.13 -5.96 5.95
N LEU A 90 -0.07 -6.28 5.21
CA LEU A 90 -0.15 -6.69 3.80
C LEU A 90 -0.79 -8.06 3.58
N PHE A 91 -0.87 -8.91 4.60
CA PHE A 91 -1.44 -10.26 4.47
C PHE A 91 -2.95 -10.30 4.72
N PHE A 92 -3.56 -9.16 5.07
CA PHE A 92 -4.97 -9.08 5.46
C PHE A 92 -5.75 -8.17 4.54
N TYR A 93 -6.95 -8.63 4.17
CA TYR A 93 -7.93 -7.80 3.48
C TYR A 93 -8.84 -7.13 4.52
N PRO A 94 -8.95 -5.78 4.56
CA PRO A 94 -9.69 -5.05 5.58
C PRO A 94 -11.15 -5.52 5.74
N HIS A 95 -11.85 -5.69 4.62
CA HIS A 95 -13.29 -6.00 4.60
C HIS A 95 -13.59 -7.51 4.55
N SER A 96 -12.66 -8.36 5.01
CA SER A 96 -12.83 -9.82 4.99
C SER A 96 -14.02 -10.30 5.82
N LYS A 97 -14.31 -9.65 6.96
CA LYS A 97 -15.45 -9.96 7.83
C LYS A 97 -16.79 -9.58 7.17
N GLU A 98 -16.85 -8.42 6.55
CA GLU A 98 -18.03 -7.92 5.83
C GLU A 98 -18.34 -8.79 4.61
N LEU A 99 -17.31 -9.15 3.84
CA LEU A 99 -17.45 -10.06 2.72
C LEU A 99 -17.97 -11.43 3.18
N ARG A 100 -17.45 -11.94 4.30
CA ARG A 100 -17.97 -13.16 4.90
C ARG A 100 -19.42 -13.01 5.32
N SER A 101 -19.82 -11.90 5.96
CA SER A 101 -21.21 -11.71 6.38
C SER A 101 -22.16 -11.62 5.18
N ILE A 102 -21.80 -10.91 4.12
CA ILE A 102 -22.60 -10.79 2.89
C ILE A 102 -22.80 -12.15 2.21
N ILE A 103 -21.75 -12.99 2.19
CA ILE A 103 -21.84 -14.34 1.61
C ILE A 103 -22.74 -15.26 2.46
N MET A 104 -22.75 -15.07 3.79
CA MET A 104 -23.43 -15.94 4.75
C MET A 104 -24.84 -15.48 5.10
N SER A 105 -25.20 -14.22 4.83
CA SER A 105 -26.48 -13.63 5.25
C SER A 105 -27.68 -14.11 4.44
N ASP A 106 -27.47 -14.77 3.31
CA ASP A 106 -28.55 -15.19 2.42
C ASP A 106 -28.83 -16.70 2.58
N PRO A 107 -30.00 -17.12 3.13
CA PRO A 107 -30.39 -18.51 3.24
C PRO A 107 -30.89 -19.01 1.88
N VAL A 108 -29.95 -19.42 1.02
CA VAL A 108 -30.23 -19.73 -0.37
C VAL A 108 -30.56 -21.23 -0.58
N SER A 109 -31.55 -21.52 -1.43
CA SER A 109 -31.82 -22.87 -1.95
C SER A 109 -30.57 -23.48 -2.62
N ARG A 110 -30.36 -24.81 -2.52
CA ARG A 110 -29.14 -25.50 -2.99
C ARG A 110 -28.67 -25.09 -4.40
N GLY A 111 -29.60 -24.95 -5.36
CA GLY A 111 -29.24 -24.59 -6.75
C GLY A 111 -28.75 -23.15 -6.93
N VAL A 112 -29.23 -22.20 -6.12
CA VAL A 112 -28.77 -20.80 -6.18
C VAL A 112 -27.47 -20.64 -5.36
N PHE A 113 -27.23 -21.52 -4.39
CA PHE A 113 -25.98 -21.61 -3.64
C PHE A 113 -24.81 -22.05 -4.50
N GLU A 114 -24.98 -23.05 -5.36
CA GLU A 114 -23.94 -23.51 -6.31
C GLU A 114 -23.58 -22.41 -7.31
N LYS A 115 -24.58 -21.70 -7.87
CA LYS A 115 -24.31 -20.53 -8.74
C LYS A 115 -23.52 -19.44 -8.02
N ARG A 116 -23.89 -19.12 -6.78
CA ARG A 116 -23.15 -18.14 -5.97
C ARG A 116 -21.69 -18.57 -5.78
N LEU A 117 -21.45 -19.87 -5.61
CA LEU A 117 -20.11 -20.44 -5.49
C LEU A 117 -19.28 -20.21 -6.76
N GLU A 118 -19.86 -20.50 -7.93
CA GLU A 118 -19.25 -20.27 -9.24
C GLU A 118 -18.94 -18.80 -9.44
N HIS A 119 -19.89 -17.90 -9.14
CA HIS A 119 -19.65 -16.46 -9.24
C HIS A 119 -18.48 -15.98 -8.37
N LEU A 120 -18.30 -16.51 -7.16
CA LEU A 120 -17.15 -16.17 -6.32
C LEU A 120 -15.82 -16.63 -6.94
N MET A 121 -15.81 -17.77 -7.63
CA MET A 121 -14.65 -18.25 -8.40
C MET A 121 -14.37 -17.38 -9.61
N ASP A 122 -15.40 -16.99 -10.35
CA ASP A 122 -15.27 -16.11 -11.51
C ASP A 122 -14.70 -14.76 -11.12
N VAL A 123 -15.19 -14.17 -10.03
CA VAL A 123 -14.65 -12.91 -9.50
C VAL A 123 -13.18 -13.08 -9.06
N ALA A 124 -12.84 -14.19 -8.39
CA ALA A 124 -11.46 -14.45 -8.01
C ALA A 124 -10.53 -14.59 -9.23
N ALA A 125 -11.00 -15.26 -10.28
CA ALA A 125 -10.29 -15.41 -11.55
C ALA A 125 -10.13 -14.06 -12.26
N PHE A 126 -11.20 -13.26 -12.31
CA PHE A 126 -11.17 -11.92 -12.88
C PHE A 126 -10.12 -11.02 -12.20
N VAL A 127 -10.10 -10.97 -10.87
CA VAL A 127 -9.11 -10.18 -10.11
C VAL A 127 -7.68 -10.66 -10.42
N LYS A 128 -7.48 -11.98 -10.54
CA LYS A 128 -6.18 -12.55 -10.91
C LYS A 128 -5.75 -12.12 -12.32
N ASN A 129 -6.67 -12.22 -13.28
CA ASN A 129 -6.42 -11.85 -14.67
C ASN A 129 -6.16 -10.35 -14.81
N GLN A 130 -6.85 -9.51 -14.04
CA GLN A 130 -6.61 -8.07 -14.02
C GLN A 130 -5.19 -7.74 -13.54
N MET A 131 -4.70 -8.40 -12.48
CA MET A 131 -3.31 -8.23 -12.04
C MET A 131 -2.30 -8.66 -13.12
N GLU A 132 -2.57 -9.76 -13.82
CA GLU A 132 -1.70 -10.23 -14.90
C GLU A 132 -1.70 -9.26 -16.08
N TYR A 133 -2.87 -8.75 -16.45
CA TYR A 133 -3.01 -7.69 -17.45
C TYR A 133 -2.17 -6.47 -17.08
N ASP A 134 -2.27 -5.97 -15.85
CA ASP A 134 -1.50 -4.79 -15.40
C ASP A 134 0.02 -5.05 -15.51
N ILE A 135 0.48 -6.26 -15.14
CA ILE A 135 1.90 -6.66 -15.27
C ILE A 135 2.34 -6.71 -16.74
N LEU A 136 1.49 -7.22 -17.63
CA LEU A 136 1.78 -7.28 -19.06
C LEU A 136 1.85 -5.88 -19.67
N ILE A 137 0.91 -4.99 -19.30
CA ILE A 137 0.94 -3.60 -19.73
C ILE A 137 2.24 -2.91 -19.28
N ASP A 138 2.62 -3.06 -18.01
CA ASP A 138 3.87 -2.48 -17.48
C ASP A 138 5.11 -3.00 -18.23
N ARG A 139 5.10 -4.27 -18.67
CA ARG A 139 6.23 -4.90 -19.40
C ARG A 139 6.32 -4.49 -20.86
N TYR A 140 5.20 -4.52 -21.58
CA TYR A 140 5.18 -4.34 -23.03
C TYR A 140 4.93 -2.89 -23.44
N ASN A 141 4.37 -2.07 -22.55
CA ASN A 141 4.16 -0.64 -22.77
C ASN A 141 4.67 0.22 -21.60
N PRO A 142 5.99 0.19 -21.31
CA PRO A 142 6.56 1.02 -20.26
C PRO A 142 6.43 2.53 -20.54
N GLY A 143 6.12 2.90 -21.79
CA GLY A 143 5.86 4.29 -22.19
C GLY A 143 4.47 4.79 -21.86
N LEU A 144 3.53 3.93 -21.44
CA LEU A 144 2.16 4.33 -21.14
C LEU A 144 2.12 5.37 -20.00
N GLY A 145 2.95 5.18 -18.97
CA GLY A 145 3.04 6.07 -17.81
C GLY A 145 4.07 7.20 -17.92
N MET A 146 4.81 7.31 -19.04
CA MET A 146 5.80 8.37 -19.22
C MET A 146 5.13 9.69 -19.57
N SER A 147 5.63 10.77 -18.97
CA SER A 147 5.25 12.12 -19.38
C SER A 147 5.67 12.36 -20.84
N GLN A 148 5.06 13.36 -21.47
CA GLN A 148 5.38 13.66 -22.87
C GLN A 148 6.84 14.08 -23.03
N GLU A 149 7.37 14.83 -22.06
CA GLU A 149 8.75 15.27 -22.00
C GLU A 149 9.72 14.07 -21.93
N GLU A 150 9.40 13.08 -21.09
CA GLU A 150 10.22 11.87 -20.95
C GLU A 150 10.20 11.02 -22.22
N LYS A 151 9.05 10.93 -22.90
CA LYS A 151 8.93 10.25 -24.21
C LYS A 151 9.78 10.92 -25.27
N VAL A 152 9.75 12.25 -25.36
CA VAL A 152 10.56 13.03 -26.31
C VAL A 152 12.05 12.80 -26.01
N ARG A 153 12.47 12.88 -24.75
CA ARG A 153 13.86 12.66 -24.33
C ARG A 153 14.36 11.25 -24.63
N ARG A 154 13.57 10.20 -24.34
CA ARG A 154 13.94 8.82 -24.68
C ARG A 154 14.02 8.60 -26.19
N THR A 155 13.16 9.23 -26.97
CA THR A 155 13.17 9.13 -28.43
C THR A 155 14.41 9.80 -29.02
N ALA A 156 14.74 11.01 -28.54
CA ALA A 156 15.98 11.69 -28.91
C ALA A 156 17.21 10.84 -28.56
N ASN A 157 17.28 10.31 -27.34
CA ASN A 157 18.40 9.45 -26.90
C ASN A 157 18.53 8.18 -27.76
N LYS A 158 17.44 7.57 -28.23
CA LYS A 158 17.48 6.40 -29.12
C LYS A 158 18.20 6.69 -30.44
N VAL A 159 18.13 7.93 -30.92
CA VAL A 159 18.80 8.37 -32.16
C VAL A 159 20.11 9.12 -31.90
N GLY A 160 20.61 9.09 -30.66
CA GLY A 160 21.86 9.77 -30.27
C GLY A 160 21.74 11.29 -30.14
N LEU A 161 20.52 11.82 -30.03
CA LEU A 161 20.26 13.25 -29.85
C LEU A 161 19.92 13.56 -28.38
N GLN A 162 20.23 14.79 -27.95
CA GLN A 162 19.96 15.27 -26.60
C GLN A 162 18.95 16.43 -26.66
N VAL A 163 17.87 16.34 -25.88
CA VAL A 163 16.83 17.39 -25.86
C VAL A 163 17.32 18.55 -24.98
N PRO A 164 17.33 19.80 -25.48
CA PRO A 164 17.72 20.96 -24.69
C PRO A 164 16.71 21.24 -23.57
N GLU A 165 17.19 21.73 -22.42
CA GLU A 165 16.37 21.97 -21.23
C GLU A 165 15.37 23.13 -21.41
N ASP A 166 15.63 24.03 -22.35
CA ASP A 166 14.81 25.22 -22.58
C ASP A 166 13.55 24.98 -23.45
N VAL A 167 13.38 23.76 -23.99
CA VAL A 167 12.34 23.40 -24.97
C VAL A 167 11.27 22.46 -24.38
N LEU A 168 11.36 22.15 -23.09
CA LEU A 168 10.44 21.30 -22.33
C LEU A 168 9.73 22.12 -21.24
#